data_AF-A0A418BU92-F1
#
_entry.id   AF-A0A418BU92-F1
#
_cell.length_a   1.000
_cell.length_b   1.000
_cell.length_c   1.000
_cell.angle_alpha   90.00
_cell.angle_beta   90.00
_cell.angle_gamma   90.00
#
_symmetry.space_group_name_H-M   'P 1'
#
loop_
_entity.id
_entity.type
_entity.pdbx_description
1 polymer ?
#
loop_
_entity_poly.entity_id
_entity_poly.type
_entity_poly.pdbx_seq_one_letter_code
_entity_poly.pdbx_strand_id
1 'polypeptide(L)'
;MALFTKIGTTFVVLKALREGFLVLRYPSGTSVARKLPISQAVVGIVDDVITDQKFEVAKYNQLTNDDKKVVYDLFKITRYDQTLRNPLMNPYELDEAQKYLLELDKLKGLLILGNRNERNIAEFCRLSTYLYKLGMLKNKQLQYIFSLLA
;
A
#
# COMPACT_ATOMS: atom_id res chain seq x y z
N MET A 1 16.75 5.24 -29.82
CA MET A 1 15.29 5.49 -29.90
C MET A 1 14.68 5.11 -28.56
N ALA A 2 14.07 6.04 -27.81
CA ALA A 2 13.37 5.67 -26.58
C ALA A 2 12.03 5.07 -26.98
N LEU A 3 11.87 3.76 -26.80
CA LEU A 3 10.56 3.12 -26.94
C LEU A 3 9.70 3.53 -25.73
N PHE A 4 8.47 3.97 -25.98
CA PHE A 4 7.50 4.30 -24.94
C PHE A 4 6.32 3.33 -25.02
N THR A 5 5.78 2.92 -23.87
CA THR A 5 4.55 2.09 -23.83
C THR A 5 3.50 2.75 -22.96
N LYS A 6 2.24 2.63 -23.36
CA LYS A 6 1.10 3.25 -22.67
C LYS A 6 0.78 2.48 -21.38
N ILE A 7 0.48 3.22 -20.32
CA ILE A 7 -0.12 2.71 -19.08
C ILE A 7 -1.23 3.68 -18.67
N GLY A 8 -2.48 3.19 -18.60
CA GLY A 8 -3.65 4.03 -18.34
C GLY A 8 -3.72 5.24 -19.28
N THR A 9 -3.56 6.46 -18.75
CA THR A 9 -3.61 7.73 -19.48
C THR A 9 -2.25 8.31 -19.86
N THR A 10 -1.14 7.66 -19.51
CA THR A 10 0.23 8.18 -19.74
C THR A 10 1.13 7.13 -20.40
N PHE A 11 2.42 7.46 -20.54
CA PHE A 11 3.43 6.59 -21.16
C PHE A 11 4.65 6.37 -20.24
N VAL A 12 5.13 5.14 -20.16
CA VAL A 12 6.38 4.75 -19.50
C VAL A 12 7.52 4.76 -20.52
N VAL A 13 8.69 5.27 -20.13
CA VAL A 13 9.91 5.21 -20.96
C VAL A 13 10.62 3.87 -20.74
N LEU A 14 10.56 2.96 -21.73
CA LEU A 14 11.07 1.58 -21.58
C LEU A 14 12.57 1.51 -21.32
N LYS A 15 13.35 2.40 -21.95
CA LYS A 15 14.80 2.46 -21.71
C LYS A 15 15.10 2.76 -20.25
N ALA A 16 14.41 3.73 -19.66
CA ALA A 16 14.61 4.08 -18.25
C ALA A 16 14.13 2.96 -17.33
N LEU A 17 13.00 2.31 -17.67
CA LEU A 17 12.46 1.19 -16.89
C LEU A 17 13.46 0.03 -16.79
N ARG A 18 14.10 -0.34 -17.90
CA ARG A 18 15.15 -1.37 -17.96
C ARG A 18 16.41 -1.00 -17.18
N GLU A 19 16.67 0.29 -17.01
CA GLU A 19 17.77 0.80 -16.18
C GLU A 19 17.39 0.92 -14.69
N GLY A 20 16.18 0.50 -14.28
CA GLY A 20 15.71 0.56 -12.89
C GLY A 20 15.09 1.92 -12.51
N PHE A 21 14.57 2.66 -13.49
CA PHE A 21 13.98 3.98 -13.26
C PHE A 21 12.58 4.12 -13.85
N LEU A 22 11.67 4.67 -13.05
CA LEU A 22 10.36 5.07 -13.50
C LEU A 22 10.41 6.49 -14.07
N VAL A 23 10.06 6.61 -15.34
CA VAL A 23 9.88 7.90 -16.04
C VAL A 23 8.56 7.85 -16.77
N LEU A 24 7.67 8.78 -16.42
CA LEU A 24 6.34 8.92 -17.01
C LEU A 24 6.25 10.17 -17.87
N ARG A 25 5.54 10.06 -18.99
CA ARG A 25 5.22 11.19 -19.88
C ARG A 25 3.73 11.27 -20.16
N TYR A 26 3.20 12.48 -20.17
CA TYR A 26 1.87 12.74 -20.70
C TYR A 26 1.84 12.52 -22.21
N PRO A 27 0.64 12.31 -22.81
CA PRO A 27 0.49 12.25 -24.26
C PRO A 27 1.02 13.48 -25.00
N SER A 28 1.04 14.65 -24.34
CA SER A 28 1.64 15.88 -24.86
C SER A 28 3.17 15.84 -24.99
N GLY A 29 3.83 14.80 -24.47
CA GLY A 29 5.28 14.64 -24.46
C GLY A 29 5.99 15.24 -23.24
N THR A 30 5.29 16.03 -22.42
CA THR A 30 5.80 16.58 -21.16
C THR A 30 6.00 15.49 -20.13
N SER A 31 7.12 15.54 -19.40
CA SER A 31 7.38 14.63 -18.29
C SER A 31 6.40 14.89 -17.14
N VAL A 32 5.88 13.81 -16.55
CA VAL A 32 4.98 13.89 -15.40
C VAL A 32 5.77 14.20 -14.12
N ALA A 33 6.97 13.65 -14.00
CA ALA A 33 7.84 13.81 -12.84
C ALA A 33 9.32 13.63 -13.19
N ARG A 34 10.19 13.82 -12.20
CA ARG A 34 11.62 13.50 -12.28
C ARG A 34 11.83 11.98 -12.36
N LYS A 35 12.99 11.57 -12.89
CA LYS A 35 13.43 10.18 -12.98
C LYS A 35 13.49 9.58 -11.58
N LEU A 36 12.60 8.64 -11.27
CA LEU A 36 12.48 8.00 -9.95
C LEU A 36 13.20 6.65 -9.97
N PRO A 37 14.21 6.41 -9.10
CA PRO A 37 14.78 5.08 -8.94
C PRO A 37 13.75 4.13 -8.31
N ILE A 38 13.66 2.92 -8.84
CA ILE A 38 12.69 1.91 -8.39
C ILE A 38 13.37 0.54 -8.24
N SER A 39 12.79 -0.32 -7.40
CA SER A 39 13.30 -1.69 -7.21
C SER A 39 13.00 -2.57 -8.42
N GLN A 40 13.73 -3.69 -8.54
CA GLN A 40 13.49 -4.65 -9.61
C GLN A 40 12.12 -5.33 -9.51
N ALA A 41 11.55 -5.42 -8.30
CA ALA A 41 10.21 -5.93 -8.09
C ALA A 41 9.15 -4.98 -8.67
N VAL A 42 9.33 -3.66 -8.49
CA VAL A 42 8.48 -2.64 -9.14
C VAL A 42 8.64 -2.69 -10.65
N VAL A 43 9.86 -2.81 -11.17
CA VAL A 43 10.10 -2.98 -12.62
C VAL A 43 9.30 -4.14 -13.17
N GLY A 44 9.31 -5.30 -12.51
CA GLY A 44 8.54 -6.47 -12.93
C GLY A 44 7.03 -6.21 -12.98
N ILE A 45 6.46 -5.57 -11.95
CA ILE A 45 5.02 -5.22 -11.96
C ILE A 45 4.69 -4.26 -13.10
N VAL A 46 5.52 -3.23 -13.33
CA VAL A 46 5.28 -2.28 -14.41
C VAL A 46 5.39 -2.97 -15.77
N ASP A 47 6.35 -3.88 -15.95
CA ASP A 47 6.54 -4.65 -17.17
C ASP A 47 5.36 -5.58 -17.48
N ASP A 48 4.83 -6.29 -16.48
CA ASP A 48 3.62 -7.11 -16.59
C ASP A 48 2.42 -6.25 -17.06
N VAL A 49 2.26 -5.06 -16.48
CA VAL A 49 1.15 -4.16 -16.79
C VAL A 49 1.25 -3.60 -18.21
N ILE A 50 2.44 -3.22 -18.67
CA ILE A 50 2.61 -2.62 -20.00
C ILE A 50 2.67 -3.66 -21.13
N THR A 51 3.12 -4.89 -20.84
CA THR A 51 3.29 -5.95 -21.84
C THR A 51 2.05 -6.84 -21.91
N ASP A 52 1.61 -7.36 -20.77
CA ASP A 52 0.51 -8.34 -20.71
C ASP A 52 -0.84 -7.71 -20.39
N GLN A 53 -0.87 -6.42 -20.05
CA GLN A 53 -2.06 -5.72 -19.54
C GLN A 53 -2.68 -6.41 -18.32
N LYS A 54 -1.84 -7.10 -17.55
CA LYS A 54 -2.25 -7.84 -16.35
C LYS A 54 -1.59 -7.25 -15.12
N PHE A 55 -2.39 -7.10 -14.08
CA PHE A 55 -1.92 -6.73 -12.75
C PHE A 55 -2.28 -7.82 -11.76
N GLU A 56 -1.27 -8.44 -11.16
CA GLU A 56 -1.44 -9.46 -10.14
C GLU A 56 -1.31 -8.87 -8.74
N VAL A 57 -2.44 -8.81 -8.03
CA VAL A 57 -2.50 -8.33 -6.63
C VAL A 57 -1.58 -9.14 -5.71
N ALA A 58 -1.36 -10.43 -6.01
CA ALA A 58 -0.45 -11.28 -5.25
C ALA A 58 1.00 -10.77 -5.29
N LYS A 59 1.50 -10.38 -6.47
CA LYS A 59 2.84 -9.79 -6.63
C LYS A 59 2.95 -8.46 -5.89
N TYR A 60 1.92 -7.61 -6.00
CA TYR A 60 1.85 -6.34 -5.26
C TYR A 60 1.91 -6.54 -3.74
N ASN A 61 1.19 -7.54 -3.21
CA ASN A 61 1.16 -7.78 -1.76
C ASN A 61 2.50 -8.21 -1.18
N GLN A 62 3.40 -8.79 -1.99
CA GLN A 62 4.74 -9.21 -1.59
C GLN A 62 5.77 -8.06 -1.58
N LEU A 63 5.43 -6.90 -2.15
CA LEU A 63 6.30 -5.72 -2.14
C LEU A 63 6.51 -5.15 -0.73
N THR A 64 7.64 -4.47 -0.55
CA THR A 64 7.89 -3.59 0.59
C THR A 64 6.87 -2.45 0.62
N ASN A 65 6.67 -1.80 1.78
CA ASN A 65 5.70 -0.70 1.84
C ASN A 65 6.08 0.47 0.92
N ASP A 66 7.38 0.76 0.80
CA ASP A 66 7.87 1.83 -0.07
C ASP A 66 7.63 1.52 -1.56
N ASP A 67 7.89 0.28 -1.98
CA ASP A 67 7.59 -0.16 -3.35
C ASP A 67 6.07 -0.15 -3.62
N LYS A 68 5.25 -0.50 -2.63
CA LYS A 68 3.79 -0.40 -2.72
C LYS A 68 3.33 1.03 -2.94
N LYS A 69 3.94 2.02 -2.27
CA LYS A 69 3.65 3.45 -2.47
C LYS A 69 3.96 3.89 -3.89
N VAL A 70 5.11 3.50 -4.42
CA VAL A 70 5.50 3.81 -5.81
C VAL A 70 4.47 3.26 -6.81
N VAL A 71 4.08 1.99 -6.68
CA VAL A 71 3.07 1.38 -7.57
C VAL A 71 1.70 2.02 -7.40
N TYR A 72 1.30 2.33 -6.16
CA TYR A 72 0.03 2.98 -5.86
C TYR A 72 -0.05 4.38 -6.51
N ASP A 73 0.98 5.20 -6.33
CA ASP A 73 1.08 6.53 -6.91
C ASP A 73 1.11 6.48 -8.43
N LEU A 74 1.89 5.56 -9.00
CA LEU A 74 1.88 5.30 -10.44
C LEU A 74 0.46 5.01 -10.93
N PHE A 75 -0.27 4.11 -10.29
CA PHE A 75 -1.62 3.75 -10.74
C PHE A 75 -2.60 4.91 -10.60
N LYS A 76 -2.49 5.74 -9.56
CA LYS A 76 -3.30 6.94 -9.38
C LYS A 76 -3.02 8.00 -10.45
N ILE A 77 -1.74 8.32 -10.66
CA ILE A 77 -1.30 9.32 -11.66
C ILE A 77 -1.74 8.92 -13.06
N THR A 78 -1.63 7.63 -13.38
CA THR A 78 -1.95 7.09 -14.70
C THR A 78 -3.42 6.72 -14.85
N ARG A 79 -4.22 6.87 -13.78
CA ARG A 79 -5.60 6.39 -13.67
C ARG A 79 -5.78 4.90 -13.98
N TYR A 80 -4.70 4.13 -13.90
CA TYR A 80 -4.75 2.68 -14.09
C TYR A 80 -5.55 2.01 -12.97
N ASP A 81 -5.61 2.61 -11.78
CA ASP A 81 -6.44 2.14 -10.66
C ASP A 81 -7.93 2.00 -11.03
N GLN A 82 -8.42 2.81 -11.96
CA GLN A 82 -9.81 2.76 -12.45
C GLN A 82 -10.12 1.51 -13.27
N THR A 83 -9.09 0.81 -13.75
CA THR A 83 -9.23 -0.43 -14.52
C THR A 83 -9.24 -1.66 -13.62
N LEU A 84 -8.87 -1.51 -12.35
CA LEU A 84 -8.82 -2.61 -11.40
C LEU A 84 -10.23 -2.98 -10.91
N ARG A 85 -10.52 -4.28 -10.86
CA ARG A 85 -11.79 -4.78 -10.31
C ARG A 85 -11.95 -4.44 -8.83
N ASN A 86 -10.86 -4.50 -8.08
CA ASN A 86 -10.82 -4.17 -6.66
C ASN A 86 -9.76 -3.08 -6.44
N PRO A 87 -10.08 -2.01 -5.69
CA PRO A 87 -9.10 -1.00 -5.33
C PRO A 87 -7.92 -1.61 -4.56
N LEU A 88 -6.72 -1.08 -4.82
CA LEU A 88 -5.56 -1.38 -4.00
C LEU A 88 -5.70 -0.77 -2.61
N MET A 89 -5.24 -1.51 -1.61
CA MET A 89 -5.07 -0.98 -0.26
C MET A 89 -4.09 0.19 -0.31
N ASN A 90 -4.43 1.29 0.36
CA ASN A 90 -3.59 2.47 0.41
C ASN A 90 -2.36 2.21 1.31
N PRO A 91 -1.13 2.16 0.76
CA PRO A 91 0.07 1.82 1.54
C PRO A 91 0.47 2.91 2.54
N TYR A 92 -0.05 4.14 2.40
CA TYR A 92 0.14 5.20 3.38
C TYR A 92 -0.66 4.96 4.67
N GLU A 93 -1.77 4.21 4.62
CA GLU A 93 -2.51 3.80 5.82
C GLU A 93 -1.70 2.81 6.67
N LEU A 94 -0.75 2.08 6.08
CA LEU A 94 0.13 1.16 6.81
C LEU A 94 1.13 1.91 7.69
N ASP A 95 1.60 3.09 7.28
CA ASP A 95 2.47 3.93 8.11
C ASP A 95 1.72 4.46 9.34
N GLU A 96 0.44 4.83 9.17
CA GLU A 96 -0.41 5.23 10.29
C GLU A 96 -0.78 4.06 11.19
N ALA A 97 -0.97 2.87 10.62
CA ALA A 97 -1.25 1.64 11.36
C ALA A 97 -0.15 1.28 12.37
N GLN A 98 1.11 1.61 12.08
CA GLN A 98 2.20 1.44 13.06
C GLN A 98 2.03 2.32 14.30
N LYS A 99 1.55 3.56 14.13
CA LYS A 99 1.23 4.43 15.27
C LYS A 99 0.07 3.84 16.09
N TYR A 100 -0.95 3.33 15.41
CA TYR A 100 -2.09 2.69 16.06
C TYR A 100 -1.73 1.39 16.77
N LEU A 101 -0.74 0.63 16.30
CA LEU A 101 -0.23 -0.54 17.03
C LEU A 101 0.39 -0.14 18.37
N LEU A 102 1.17 0.95 18.41
CA LEU A 102 1.75 1.48 19.65
C LEU A 102 0.66 1.99 20.61
N GLU A 103 -0.34 2.67 20.08
CA GLU A 103 -1.48 3.15 20.87
C GLU A 103 -2.31 1.99 21.43
N LEU A 104 -2.52 0.94 20.63
CA LEU A 104 -3.19 -0.28 21.08
C LEU A 104 -2.44 -0.96 22.23
N ASP A 105 -1.10 -1.03 22.16
CA ASP A 105 -0.29 -1.64 23.23
C ASP A 105 -0.33 -0.81 24.52
N LYS A 106 -0.37 0.53 24.41
CA LYS A 106 -0.60 1.41 25.57
C LYS A 106 -1.97 1.16 26.21
N LEU A 107 -3.03 1.11 25.39
CA LEU A 107 -4.39 0.84 25.87
C LEU A 107 -4.50 -0.55 26.52
N LYS A 108 -3.84 -1.56 25.94
CA LYS A 108 -3.73 -2.89 26.53
C LYS A 108 -3.10 -2.84 27.92
N GLY A 109 -1.99 -2.12 28.07
CA GLY A 109 -1.34 -1.92 29.37
C GLY A 109 -2.26 -1.27 30.39
N LEU A 110 -3.00 -0.23 30.00
CA LEU A 110 -3.99 0.43 30.86
C LEU A 110 -5.11 -0.51 31.31
N LEU A 111 -5.63 -1.34 30.39
CA LEU A 111 -6.66 -2.33 30.70
C LEU A 111 -6.16 -3.40 31.69
N ILE A 112 -4.94 -3.89 31.50
CA ILE A 112 -4.30 -4.88 32.41
C ILE A 112 -4.08 -4.29 33.81
N LEU A 113 -3.73 -3.00 33.90
CA LEU A 113 -3.58 -2.28 35.17
C LEU A 113 -4.92 -1.94 35.84
N GLY A 114 -6.06 -2.36 35.28
CA GLY A 114 -7.39 -2.17 35.85
C GLY A 114 -8.07 -0.85 35.44
N ASN A 115 -7.45 -0.03 34.58
CA ASN A 115 -8.05 1.23 34.09
C ASN A 115 -9.03 0.95 32.92
N ARG A 116 -10.12 0.23 33.24
CA ARG A 116 -11.13 -0.27 32.30
C ARG A 116 -12.34 0.68 32.18
N ASN A 117 -12.08 1.98 31.98
CA ASN A 117 -13.16 2.93 31.69
C ASN A 117 -13.74 2.70 30.28
N GLU A 118 -15.00 3.10 30.07
CA GLU A 118 -15.74 2.90 28.81
C GLU A 118 -14.99 3.45 27.60
N ARG A 119 -14.36 4.62 27.74
CA ARG A 119 -13.56 5.25 26.69
C ARG A 119 -12.36 4.38 26.27
N ASN A 120 -11.61 3.85 27.23
CA ASN A 120 -10.45 3.00 26.96
C ASN A 120 -10.86 1.69 26.28
N ILE A 121 -11.95 1.08 26.72
CA ILE A 121 -12.48 -0.15 26.13
C ILE A 121 -12.96 0.11 24.69
N ALA A 122 -13.73 1.17 24.48
CA ALA A 122 -14.24 1.54 23.16
C ALA A 122 -13.10 1.80 22.17
N GLU A 123 -12.09 2.58 22.59
CA GLU A 123 -10.94 2.89 21.76
C GLU A 123 -10.08 1.65 21.47
N PHE A 124 -9.91 0.78 22.47
CA PHE A 124 -9.21 -0.49 22.30
C PHE A 124 -9.90 -1.39 21.27
N CYS A 125 -11.23 -1.55 21.34
CA CYS A 125 -12.02 -2.29 20.35
C CYS A 125 -11.91 -1.67 18.95
N ARG A 126 -12.00 -0.34 18.86
CA ARG A 126 -11.92 0.42 17.60
C ARG A 126 -10.59 0.18 16.90
N LEU A 127 -9.47 0.39 17.60
CA LEU A 127 -8.12 0.22 17.06
C LEU A 127 -7.82 -1.25 16.72
N SER A 128 -8.24 -2.19 17.58
CA SER A 128 -8.08 -3.64 17.31
C SER A 128 -8.76 -4.05 16.01
N THR A 129 -10.00 -3.60 15.80
CA THR A 129 -10.77 -3.90 14.59
C THR A 129 -10.16 -3.24 13.37
N TYR A 130 -9.72 -1.98 13.48
CA TYR A 130 -9.06 -1.26 12.39
C TYR A 130 -7.77 -1.97 11.94
N LEU A 131 -6.89 -2.30 12.90
CA LEU A 131 -5.63 -2.99 12.63
C LEU A 131 -5.83 -4.40 12.10
N TYR A 132 -6.87 -5.11 12.52
CA TYR A 132 -7.24 -6.41 11.95
C TYR A 132 -7.65 -6.28 10.48
N LYS A 133 -8.48 -5.29 10.14
CA LYS A 133 -8.91 -5.04 8.74
C LYS A 133 -7.73 -4.71 7.82
N LEU A 134 -6.72 -4.01 8.34
CA LEU A 134 -5.48 -3.72 7.61
C LEU A 134 -4.50 -4.91 7.55
N GLY A 135 -4.86 -6.07 8.13
CA GLY A 135 -4.00 -7.24 8.18
C GLY A 135 -2.81 -7.13 9.15
N MET A 136 -2.76 -6.08 9.96
CA MET A 136 -1.70 -5.87 10.96
C MET A 136 -1.84 -6.79 12.17
N LEU A 137 -3.07 -7.24 12.47
CA LEU A 137 -3.35 -8.22 13.51
C LEU A 137 -3.80 -9.54 12.88
N LYS A 138 -3.22 -10.65 13.35
CA LYS A 138 -3.69 -11.99 13.02
C LYS A 138 -4.90 -12.37 13.85
N ASN A 139 -5.70 -13.32 13.37
CA ASN A 139 -6.91 -13.79 14.06
C ASN A 139 -6.63 -14.20 15.53
N LYS A 140 -5.54 -14.95 15.77
CA LYS A 140 -5.10 -15.32 17.14
C LYS A 140 -4.83 -14.12 18.04
N GLN A 141 -4.21 -13.06 17.50
CA GLN A 141 -3.92 -11.84 18.26
C GLN A 141 -5.22 -11.10 18.60
N LEU A 142 -6.15 -11.02 17.65
CA LEU A 142 -7.46 -10.41 17.86
C LEU A 142 -8.29 -11.16 18.92
N GLN A 143 -8.29 -12.49 18.88
CA GLN A 143 -8.96 -13.32 19.90
C GLN A 143 -8.38 -13.08 21.30
N TYR A 144 -7.05 -13.05 21.41
CA TYR A 144 -6.39 -12.74 22.68
C TYR A 144 -6.75 -11.33 23.18
N ILE A 145 -6.72 -10.33 22.29
CA ILE A 145 -7.13 -8.95 22.60
C ILE A 145 -8.54 -8.90 23.17
N PHE A 146 -9.52 -9.59 22.56
CA PHE A 146 -10.88 -9.58 23.06
C PHE A 146 -11.06 -10.38 24.35
N SER A 147 -10.22 -11.38 24.62
CA SER A 147 -10.23 -12.06 25.92
C SER A 147 -9.85 -11.14 27.09
N LEU A 148 -9.08 -10.08 26.85
CA LEU A 148 -8.75 -9.05 27.84
C LEU A 148 -9.92 -8.12 28.17
N LEU A 149 -11.04 -8.23 27.44
CA LEU A 149 -12.26 -7.46 27.66
C LEU A 149 -13.35 -8.26 28.38
N ALA A 150 -13.15 -9.59 28.53
CA ALA A 150 -13.96 -10.42 29.42
C ALA A 150 -13.66 -10.12 30.90
#